data_AF-A0A9W8GG35-F1
#
_entry.id   AF-A0A9W8GG35-F1
#
_cell.length_a   1.000
_cell.length_b   1.000
_cell.length_c   1.000
_cell.angle_alpha   90.00
_cell.angle_beta   90.00
_cell.angle_gamma   90.00
#
_symmetry.space_group_name_H-M   'P 1'
#
loop_
_entity.id
_entity.type
_entity.pdbx_description
1 polymer ?
#
loop_
_entity_poly.entity_id
_entity_poly.type
_entity_poly.pdbx_seq_one_letter_code
_entity_poly.pdbx_strand_id
1 'polypeptide(L)'
;MNTTGTGVFHGRLASLALRFTTKCLPICLGPRRRALGSPTIDDTTSHAISIRRTAYLSPYDRAVYMIERLLRLPSISTYLYAILIDENTASTSQYKDPTAPLKTLFDHGYTLNILLNELESPFVSTINLLERVDEPGYQQHQTELFWRGCVDAGLALPEVLGAHESSLELALATVTGILDILQERGRLGSPDPRYIKPRSIYPAAHAAPGAPRHLVLVYELSQTEVAYMQDLEQLAGFAKRVGAQLDCEGSDIDTMAIFAHIDQLLALHSKFSMRIQYLAGLPPDHQFFDAIYDDLCSDFDVYSSFCASREQAQRAYSAALPIIKQINCGGLDPVFDVTSLFMRPVQRLAQYPILFQSIVDALCDSCASLSLQEKAKRILVIKSMYRAMQHSKRILSRANEATREATNQVN
;
A
#
# COMPACT_ATOMS: atom_id res chain seq x y z
N MET A 1 13.75 -15.15 68.58
CA MET A 1 15.03 -14.41 68.71
C MET A 1 16.15 -15.30 68.17
N ASN A 2 16.68 -14.90 67.00
CA ASN A 2 18.07 -15.01 66.49
C ASN A 2 18.83 -16.37 66.51
N THR A 3 19.56 -16.81 65.48
CA THR A 3 19.91 -16.30 64.13
C THR A 3 20.73 -17.38 63.38
N THR A 4 20.55 -17.44 62.03
CA THR A 4 21.54 -17.68 60.93
C THR A 4 22.42 -18.95 60.92
N GLY A 5 22.65 -19.68 59.82
CA GLY A 5 22.42 -19.45 58.39
C GLY A 5 23.74 -19.59 57.61
N THR A 6 23.95 -20.70 56.89
CA THR A 6 24.80 -20.83 55.68
C THR A 6 24.53 -22.19 55.04
N GLY A 7 24.15 -22.21 53.76
CA GLY A 7 23.86 -23.43 53.02
C GLY A 7 23.89 -23.18 51.52
N VAL A 8 25.05 -23.41 50.92
CA VAL A 8 25.32 -23.33 49.48
C VAL A 8 24.70 -24.56 48.80
N PHE A 9 23.83 -24.36 47.82
CA PHE A 9 23.43 -25.41 46.87
C PHE A 9 23.76 -24.96 45.44
N HIS A 10 24.82 -25.56 44.90
CA HIS A 10 25.12 -25.61 43.47
C HIS A 10 24.39 -26.81 42.85
N GLY A 11 23.55 -26.56 41.85
CA GLY A 11 22.78 -27.60 41.15
C GLY A 11 22.61 -27.31 39.66
N ARG A 12 23.60 -27.78 38.87
CA ARG A 12 23.50 -28.36 37.51
C ARG A 12 22.50 -27.74 36.51
N LEU A 13 23.02 -26.87 35.63
CA LEU A 13 22.59 -26.76 34.23
C LEU A 13 23.80 -27.02 33.34
N ALA A 14 23.95 -28.26 32.89
CA ALA A 14 24.88 -28.63 31.84
C ALA A 14 24.27 -29.77 31.03
N SER A 15 23.72 -29.44 29.86
CA SER A 15 24.01 -30.12 28.58
C SER A 15 22.95 -29.77 27.53
N LEU A 16 23.21 -28.75 26.72
CA LEU A 16 22.81 -28.70 25.31
C LEU A 16 23.62 -27.60 24.62
N ALA A 17 24.91 -27.89 24.47
CA ALA A 17 25.76 -27.21 23.53
C ALA A 17 25.44 -27.77 22.13
N LEU A 18 24.67 -27.03 21.33
CA LEU A 18 24.67 -27.18 19.88
C LEU A 18 24.90 -25.80 19.24
N ARG A 19 26.18 -25.51 19.05
CA ARG A 19 26.81 -24.71 17.98
C ARG A 19 25.91 -23.65 17.32
N PHE A 20 25.96 -22.44 17.86
CA PHE A 20 25.68 -21.22 17.11
C PHE A 20 26.80 -20.99 16.11
N THR A 21 26.60 -21.40 14.86
CA THR A 21 27.31 -20.84 13.72
C THR A 21 26.38 -19.92 12.95
N THR A 22 26.73 -18.65 13.01
CA THR A 22 26.34 -17.55 12.14
C THR A 22 26.19 -18.00 10.68
N LYS A 23 24.93 -18.09 10.23
CA LYS A 23 24.56 -17.86 8.83
C LYS A 23 23.45 -16.82 8.81
N CYS A 24 23.86 -15.57 8.66
CA CYS A 24 22.99 -14.52 8.15
C CYS A 24 22.43 -15.00 6.80
N LEU A 25 21.16 -15.37 6.77
CA LEU A 25 20.42 -15.53 5.53
C LEU A 25 20.31 -14.13 4.89
N PRO A 26 20.62 -13.98 3.60
CA PRO A 26 20.47 -12.70 2.93
C PRO A 26 18.98 -12.42 2.84
N ILE A 27 18.53 -11.47 3.66
CA ILE A 27 17.27 -10.76 3.47
C ILE A 27 17.26 -10.30 2.01
N CYS A 28 16.24 -10.69 1.25
CA CYS A 28 16.04 -10.32 -0.13
C CYS A 28 15.93 -8.79 -0.24
N LEU A 29 17.09 -8.15 -0.37
CA LEU A 29 17.22 -6.76 -0.76
C LEU A 29 16.65 -6.62 -2.16
N GLY A 30 15.69 -5.71 -2.30
CA GLY A 30 15.26 -5.18 -3.59
C GLY A 30 16.46 -4.63 -4.40
N PRO A 31 16.25 -4.30 -5.68
CA PRO A 31 17.33 -4.17 -6.65
C PRO A 31 18.39 -3.15 -6.22
N ARG A 32 19.63 -3.65 -6.13
CA ARG A 32 20.88 -2.93 -5.89
C ARG A 32 20.95 -1.63 -6.72
N ARG A 33 21.18 -0.50 -6.03
CA ARG A 33 21.77 0.71 -6.64
C ARG A 33 23.11 0.32 -7.27
N ARG A 34 23.20 0.32 -8.61
CA ARG A 34 24.49 0.29 -9.31
C ARG A 34 25.12 1.69 -9.24
N ALA A 35 26.40 1.72 -8.90
CA ALA A 35 27.21 2.91 -8.75
C ALA A 35 27.23 3.75 -10.03
N LEU A 36 27.19 5.08 -9.85
CA LEU A 36 27.46 6.07 -10.88
C LEU A 36 28.89 5.90 -11.40
N GLY A 37 29.04 5.36 -12.61
CA GLY A 37 30.23 5.56 -13.44
C GLY A 37 30.06 6.86 -14.22
N SER A 38 31.07 7.73 -14.16
CA SER A 38 31.15 8.95 -14.99
C SER A 38 31.17 8.59 -16.47
N PRO A 39 30.42 9.28 -17.35
CA PRO A 39 30.57 9.09 -18.78
C PRO A 39 31.72 9.96 -19.30
N THR A 40 32.73 9.31 -19.87
CA THR A 40 33.59 9.93 -20.88
C THR A 40 32.75 10.22 -22.12
N ILE A 41 32.91 11.43 -22.64
CA ILE A 41 32.32 11.96 -23.87
C ILE A 41 32.76 11.08 -25.03
N ASP A 42 31.82 10.62 -25.84
CA ASP A 42 31.98 10.51 -27.30
C ASP A 42 30.60 10.47 -27.97
N ASP A 43 30.41 11.41 -28.89
CA ASP A 43 29.22 11.63 -29.70
C ASP A 43 29.01 10.50 -30.71
N THR A 44 27.78 10.00 -30.85
CA THR A 44 27.00 9.95 -32.11
C THR A 44 25.73 9.09 -31.99
N THR A 45 24.58 9.75 -32.23
CA THR A 45 23.31 9.20 -32.75
C THR A 45 22.75 7.89 -32.20
N SER A 46 21.79 7.99 -31.27
CA SER A 46 20.59 7.14 -31.18
C SER A 46 19.55 7.82 -30.30
N HIS A 47 18.44 8.26 -30.88
CA HIS A 47 17.26 8.73 -30.15
C HIS A 47 16.56 7.54 -29.47
N ALA A 48 17.16 7.01 -28.41
CA ALA A 48 16.47 6.14 -27.47
C ALA A 48 15.80 7.04 -26.42
N ILE A 49 14.48 7.14 -26.46
CA ILE A 49 13.68 7.74 -25.40
C ILE A 49 14.04 6.99 -24.12
N SER A 50 14.76 7.66 -23.23
CA SER A 50 15.05 7.16 -21.89
C SER A 50 13.72 7.09 -21.14
N ILE A 51 13.09 5.91 -21.14
CA ILE A 51 11.99 5.59 -20.23
C ILE A 51 12.60 5.66 -18.82
N ARG A 52 12.53 6.84 -18.20
CA ARG A 52 12.78 6.98 -16.77
C ARG A 52 11.75 6.09 -16.08
N ARG A 53 12.17 4.94 -15.54
CA ARG A 53 11.33 4.15 -14.64
C ARG A 53 10.91 5.10 -13.50
N THR A 54 9.65 5.48 -13.47
CA THR A 54 9.06 6.22 -12.36
C THR A 54 9.26 5.39 -11.10
N ALA A 55 9.80 6.00 -10.05
CA ALA A 55 9.93 5.33 -8.77
C ALA A 55 8.52 4.91 -8.29
N TYR A 56 8.41 3.69 -7.77
CA TYR A 56 7.15 3.19 -7.26
C TYR A 56 6.60 4.09 -6.15
N LEU A 57 5.34 4.51 -6.28
CA LEU A 57 4.62 5.31 -5.29
C LEU A 57 3.53 4.44 -4.66
N SER A 58 3.60 4.27 -3.34
CA SER A 58 2.57 3.59 -2.57
C SER A 58 1.23 4.32 -2.69
N PRO A 59 0.06 3.68 -2.48
CA PRO A 59 -1.24 4.32 -2.44
C PRO A 59 -1.29 5.50 -1.47
N TYR A 60 -0.64 5.37 -0.31
CA TYR A 60 -0.51 6.46 0.66
C TYR A 60 0.22 7.66 0.06
N ASP A 61 1.44 7.46 -0.46
CA ASP A 61 2.22 8.57 -1.03
C ASP A 61 1.58 9.11 -2.30
N ARG A 62 0.91 8.28 -3.10
CA ARG A 62 0.15 8.69 -4.29
C ARG A 62 -0.98 9.63 -3.92
N ALA A 63 -1.77 9.29 -2.89
CA ALA A 63 -2.85 10.13 -2.39
C ALA A 63 -2.32 11.45 -1.82
N VAL A 64 -1.30 11.40 -0.95
CA VAL A 64 -0.70 12.61 -0.37
C VAL A 64 -0.08 13.50 -1.45
N TYR A 65 0.62 12.92 -2.42
CA TYR A 65 1.20 13.65 -3.54
C TYR A 65 0.12 14.29 -4.43
N MET A 66 -1.02 13.62 -4.64
CA MET A 66 -2.15 14.22 -5.35
C MET A 66 -2.72 15.42 -4.61
N ILE A 67 -2.92 15.32 -3.29
CA ILE A 67 -3.36 16.45 -2.46
C ILE A 67 -2.38 17.62 -2.61
N GLU A 68 -1.07 17.35 -2.52
CA GLU A 68 -0.02 18.38 -2.68
C GLU A 68 -0.06 19.06 -4.05
N ARG A 69 -0.44 18.35 -5.12
CA ARG A 69 -0.57 18.91 -6.47
C ARG A 69 -1.87 19.69 -6.65
N LEU A 70 -2.99 19.16 -6.17
CA LEU A 70 -4.30 19.83 -6.25
C LEU A 70 -4.29 21.16 -5.48
N LEU A 71 -3.60 21.23 -4.34
CA LEU A 71 -3.43 22.49 -3.60
C LEU A 71 -2.62 23.56 -4.34
N ARG A 72 -1.89 23.21 -5.40
CA ARG A 72 -1.17 24.17 -6.27
C ARG A 72 -2.05 24.75 -7.38
N LEU A 73 -3.27 24.23 -7.55
CA LEU A 73 -4.23 24.75 -8.52
C LEU A 73 -5.17 25.75 -7.84
N PRO A 74 -5.14 27.04 -8.21
CA PRO A 74 -6.01 28.06 -7.61
C PRO A 74 -7.49 27.68 -7.67
N SER A 75 -7.92 27.12 -8.80
CA SER A 75 -9.31 26.79 -9.12
C SER A 75 -9.94 25.72 -8.21
N ILE A 76 -9.11 24.90 -7.53
CA ILE A 76 -9.58 23.80 -6.67
C ILE A 76 -9.06 23.89 -5.24
N SER A 77 -7.91 24.53 -5.04
CA SER A 77 -7.24 24.59 -3.74
C SER A 77 -8.14 25.06 -2.60
N THR A 78 -9.07 25.99 -2.83
CA THR A 78 -10.01 26.48 -1.81
C THR A 78 -10.98 25.41 -1.34
N TYR A 79 -11.54 24.61 -2.27
CA TYR A 79 -12.45 23.51 -1.94
C TYR A 79 -11.73 22.40 -1.17
N LEU A 80 -10.57 21.97 -1.69
CA LEU A 80 -9.77 20.94 -1.05
C LEU A 80 -9.27 21.37 0.34
N TYR A 81 -8.88 22.64 0.50
CA TYR A 81 -8.42 23.15 1.78
C TYR A 81 -9.52 23.14 2.85
N ALA A 82 -10.76 23.51 2.49
CA ALA A 82 -11.91 23.42 3.39
C ALA A 82 -12.14 21.97 3.86
N ILE A 83 -12.17 21.02 2.91
CA ILE A 83 -12.34 19.58 3.21
C ILE A 83 -11.22 19.09 4.16
N LEU A 84 -9.97 19.47 3.91
CA LEU A 84 -8.84 19.08 4.75
C LEU A 84 -8.95 19.61 6.18
N ILE A 85 -9.46 20.83 6.39
CA ILE A 85 -9.69 21.37 7.74
C ILE A 85 -10.80 20.60 8.44
N ASP A 86 -11.93 20.38 7.74
CA ASP A 86 -13.10 19.72 8.30
C ASP A 86 -12.76 18.28 8.71
N GLU A 87 -12.11 17.51 7.84
CA GLU A 87 -11.70 16.14 8.16
C GLU A 87 -10.64 16.09 9.27
N ASN A 88 -9.72 17.07 9.31
CA ASN A 88 -8.70 17.12 10.34
C ASN A 88 -9.27 17.44 11.73
N THR A 89 -10.38 18.17 11.79
CA THR A 89 -11.06 18.55 13.05
C THR A 89 -12.13 17.54 13.48
N ALA A 90 -12.84 16.91 12.53
CA ALA A 90 -13.91 15.95 12.81
C ALA A 90 -13.40 14.56 13.19
N SER A 91 -12.22 14.14 12.70
CA SER A 91 -11.71 12.79 12.92
C SER A 91 -11.23 12.55 14.36
N THR A 92 -11.99 11.76 15.11
CA THR A 92 -11.58 11.16 16.40
C THR A 92 -10.78 9.87 16.23
N SER A 93 -10.71 9.34 15.00
CA SER A 93 -9.94 8.15 14.64
C SER A 93 -8.44 8.35 14.87
N GLN A 94 -7.76 7.30 15.34
CA GLN A 94 -6.29 7.27 15.43
C GLN A 94 -5.62 7.25 14.05
N TYR A 95 -6.34 6.90 12.99
CA TYR A 95 -5.86 6.87 11.61
C TYR A 95 -6.60 7.89 10.75
N LYS A 96 -5.85 8.68 9.99
CA LYS A 96 -6.38 9.62 8.98
C LYS A 96 -6.07 9.10 7.59
N ASP A 97 -7.12 8.75 6.84
CA ASP A 97 -7.01 8.22 5.49
C ASP A 97 -6.76 9.36 4.48
N PRO A 98 -5.61 9.38 3.77
CA PRO A 98 -5.34 10.42 2.78
C PRO A 98 -6.22 10.33 1.54
N THR A 99 -6.98 9.25 1.33
CA THR A 99 -7.92 9.11 0.22
C THR A 99 -9.30 9.70 0.53
N ALA A 100 -9.67 9.83 1.81
CA ALA A 100 -10.94 10.41 2.24
C ALA A 100 -11.18 11.83 1.69
N PRO A 101 -10.24 12.80 1.79
CA PRO A 101 -10.50 14.15 1.28
C PRO A 101 -10.58 14.18 -0.25
N LEU A 102 -9.88 13.27 -0.92
CA LEU A 102 -9.94 13.14 -2.38
C LEU A 102 -11.28 12.55 -2.82
N LYS A 103 -11.77 11.54 -2.11
CA LYS A 103 -13.09 10.96 -2.34
C LYS A 103 -14.18 12.02 -2.13
N THR A 104 -14.16 12.70 -0.99
CA THR A 104 -15.09 13.80 -0.70
C THR A 104 -15.01 14.86 -1.79
N LEU A 105 -13.82 15.26 -2.23
CA LEU A 105 -13.66 16.24 -3.30
C LEU A 105 -14.29 15.75 -4.61
N PHE A 106 -14.06 14.51 -5.02
CA PHE A 106 -14.53 13.96 -6.29
C PHE A 106 -16.03 13.62 -6.29
N ASP A 107 -16.60 13.23 -5.15
CA ASP A 107 -18.03 12.93 -4.99
C ASP A 107 -18.91 14.15 -5.28
N HIS A 108 -18.36 15.37 -5.20
CA HIS A 108 -19.07 16.59 -5.59
C HIS A 108 -19.33 16.69 -7.11
N GLY A 109 -18.60 15.95 -7.96
CA GLY A 109 -18.72 15.92 -9.42
C GLY A 109 -18.26 17.19 -10.13
N TYR A 110 -18.76 18.37 -9.73
CA TYR A 110 -18.41 19.66 -10.35
C TYR A 110 -16.93 20.02 -10.19
N THR A 111 -16.29 19.56 -9.11
CA THR A 111 -14.84 19.74 -8.85
C THR A 111 -13.98 19.03 -9.89
N LEU A 112 -14.43 17.87 -10.38
CA LEU A 112 -13.81 17.15 -11.49
C LEU A 112 -13.97 17.92 -12.81
N ASN A 113 -15.15 18.52 -13.03
CA ASN A 113 -15.38 19.37 -14.20
C ASN A 113 -14.52 20.65 -14.18
N ILE A 114 -14.25 21.22 -13.00
CA ILE A 114 -13.28 22.33 -12.86
C ILE A 114 -11.90 21.87 -13.35
N LEU A 115 -11.42 20.69 -12.92
CA LEU A 115 -10.13 20.14 -13.41
C LEU A 115 -10.09 19.99 -14.92
N LEU A 116 -11.18 19.47 -15.49
CA LEU A 116 -11.22 19.23 -16.92
C LEU A 116 -11.26 20.54 -17.71
N ASN A 117 -11.99 21.54 -17.22
CA ASN A 117 -12.04 22.88 -17.81
C ASN A 117 -10.67 23.58 -17.80
N GLU A 118 -9.82 23.33 -16.79
CA GLU A 118 -8.43 23.87 -16.74
C GLU A 118 -7.53 23.41 -17.88
N LEU A 119 -7.87 22.29 -18.55
CA LEU A 119 -7.11 21.83 -19.71
C LEU A 119 -7.32 22.72 -20.93
N GLU A 120 -8.39 23.54 -20.98
CA GLU A 120 -8.72 24.40 -22.13
C GLU A 120 -8.51 23.69 -23.49
N SER A 121 -8.98 22.44 -23.59
CA SER A 121 -8.81 21.65 -24.78
C SER A 121 -9.75 22.15 -25.89
N PRO A 122 -9.28 22.34 -27.14
CA PRO A 122 -10.17 22.67 -28.25
C PRO A 122 -11.18 21.55 -28.55
N PHE A 123 -10.95 20.35 -28.01
CA PHE A 123 -11.81 19.17 -28.17
C PHE A 123 -12.82 19.00 -27.02
N VAL A 124 -12.71 19.78 -25.95
CA VAL A 124 -13.63 19.71 -24.80
C VAL A 124 -14.35 21.05 -24.70
N SER A 125 -15.65 21.06 -24.98
CA SER A 125 -16.49 22.22 -24.67
C SER A 125 -16.44 22.48 -23.16
N THR A 126 -16.25 23.73 -22.75
CA THR A 126 -16.29 24.12 -21.33
C THR A 126 -17.58 23.59 -20.70
N ILE A 127 -17.42 22.73 -19.70
CA ILE A 127 -18.55 22.10 -19.02
C ILE A 127 -19.25 23.16 -18.16
N ASN A 128 -20.56 23.28 -18.33
CA ASN A 128 -21.37 24.20 -17.55
C ASN A 128 -21.58 23.64 -16.13
N LEU A 129 -20.86 24.21 -15.17
CA LEU A 129 -20.97 23.83 -13.77
C LEU A 129 -22.35 24.14 -13.17
N LEU A 130 -23.13 25.03 -13.77
CA LEU A 130 -24.46 25.41 -13.26
C LEU A 130 -25.59 24.57 -13.85
N GLU A 131 -25.27 23.62 -14.74
CA GLU A 131 -26.28 22.76 -15.34
C GLU A 131 -26.94 21.89 -14.26
N ARG A 132 -28.26 22.06 -14.10
CA ARG A 132 -29.13 21.28 -13.19
C ARG A 132 -28.75 21.37 -11.71
N VAL A 133 -28.18 22.48 -11.25
CA VAL A 133 -27.80 22.68 -9.84
C VAL A 133 -28.96 22.45 -8.86
N ASP A 134 -30.18 22.81 -9.26
CA ASP A 134 -31.38 22.68 -8.42
C ASP A 134 -32.03 21.28 -8.50
N GLU A 135 -31.52 20.37 -9.34
CA GLU A 135 -32.10 19.02 -9.49
C GLU A 135 -31.48 18.02 -8.50
N PRO A 136 -32.29 17.12 -7.91
CA PRO A 136 -31.76 15.98 -7.17
C PRO A 136 -30.95 15.10 -8.13
N GLY A 137 -29.69 14.81 -7.77
CA GLY A 137 -28.78 14.08 -8.65
C GLY A 137 -27.79 14.96 -9.43
N TYR A 138 -27.75 16.28 -9.17
CA TYR A 138 -26.75 17.20 -9.73
C TYR A 138 -25.32 16.64 -9.67
N GLN A 139 -24.88 16.11 -8.53
CA GLN A 139 -23.54 15.56 -8.38
C GLN A 139 -23.27 14.37 -9.31
N GLN A 140 -24.23 13.45 -9.44
CA GLN A 140 -24.13 12.31 -10.34
C GLN A 140 -24.06 12.77 -11.80
N HIS A 141 -24.93 13.72 -12.17
CA HIS A 141 -24.92 14.31 -13.50
C HIS A 141 -23.58 15.01 -13.82
N GLN A 142 -23.01 15.76 -12.89
CA GLN A 142 -21.71 16.40 -13.07
C GLN A 142 -20.59 15.38 -13.24
N THR A 143 -20.62 14.27 -12.49
CA THR A 143 -19.68 13.16 -12.66
C THR A 143 -19.81 12.49 -14.03
N GLU A 144 -21.03 12.30 -14.55
CA GLU A 144 -21.26 11.79 -15.91
C GLU A 144 -20.68 12.73 -16.97
N LEU A 145 -20.90 14.04 -16.83
CA LEU A 145 -20.33 15.06 -17.73
C LEU A 145 -18.79 15.02 -17.72
N PHE A 146 -18.19 14.85 -16.55
CA PHE A 146 -16.74 14.71 -16.42
C PHE A 146 -16.21 13.54 -17.24
N TRP A 147 -16.79 12.34 -17.06
CA TRP A 147 -16.33 11.14 -17.77
C TRP A 147 -16.54 11.26 -19.27
N ARG A 148 -17.65 11.86 -19.70
CA ARG A 148 -17.89 12.15 -21.11
C ARG A 148 -16.82 13.07 -21.69
N GLY A 149 -16.54 14.17 -20.99
CA GLY A 149 -15.49 15.10 -21.41
C GLY A 149 -14.09 14.47 -21.39
N CYS A 150 -13.80 13.56 -20.46
CA CYS A 150 -12.54 12.80 -20.47
C CYS A 150 -12.43 11.86 -21.68
N VAL A 151 -13.52 11.22 -22.11
CA VAL A 151 -13.53 10.39 -23.33
C VAL A 151 -13.32 11.28 -24.57
N ASP A 152 -14.03 12.41 -24.66
CA ASP A 152 -13.88 13.37 -25.77
C ASP A 152 -12.45 13.96 -25.83
N ALA A 153 -11.79 14.12 -24.69
CA ALA A 153 -10.40 14.56 -24.58
C ALA A 153 -9.36 13.46 -24.86
N GLY A 154 -9.79 12.19 -25.03
CA GLY A 154 -8.88 11.04 -25.15
C GLY A 154 -8.13 10.68 -23.86
N LEU A 155 -8.63 11.12 -22.70
CA LEU A 155 -8.06 10.85 -21.37
C LEU A 155 -8.62 9.57 -20.72
N ALA A 156 -9.76 9.09 -21.19
CA ALA A 156 -10.40 7.87 -20.72
C ALA A 156 -10.91 7.03 -21.91
N LEU A 157 -11.03 5.72 -21.70
CA LEU A 157 -11.62 4.81 -22.69
C LEU A 157 -13.16 4.93 -22.66
N PRO A 158 -13.85 4.74 -23.81
CA PRO A 158 -15.31 4.78 -23.87
C PRO A 158 -16.01 3.78 -22.93
N GLU A 159 -15.36 2.66 -22.63
CA GLU A 159 -15.85 1.61 -21.71
C GLU A 159 -16.14 2.14 -20.30
N VAL A 160 -15.46 3.22 -19.90
CA VAL A 160 -15.67 3.88 -18.60
C VAL A 160 -17.09 4.45 -18.47
N LEU A 161 -17.73 4.83 -19.58
CA LEU A 161 -19.10 5.38 -19.57
C LEU A 161 -20.17 4.32 -19.29
N GLY A 162 -19.85 3.03 -19.47
CA GLY A 162 -20.75 1.91 -19.20
C GLY A 162 -20.58 1.29 -17.81
N ALA A 163 -19.54 1.69 -17.06
CA ALA A 163 -19.32 1.20 -15.71
C ALA A 163 -20.23 1.93 -14.72
N HIS A 164 -21.20 1.21 -14.14
CA HIS A 164 -22.15 1.77 -13.17
C HIS A 164 -21.52 2.31 -11.87
N GLU A 165 -20.24 2.03 -11.62
CA GLU A 165 -19.44 2.64 -10.56
C GLU A 165 -18.07 3.05 -11.12
N SER A 166 -17.86 4.35 -11.31
CA SER A 166 -16.53 4.89 -11.58
C SER A 166 -15.71 4.73 -10.29
N SER A 167 -14.82 3.74 -10.23
CA SER A 167 -14.05 3.48 -9.03
C SER A 167 -13.17 4.69 -8.67
N LEU A 168 -12.98 4.94 -7.36
CA LEU A 168 -12.09 6.00 -6.88
C LEU A 168 -10.68 5.86 -7.47
N GLU A 169 -10.21 4.63 -7.68
CA GLU A 169 -8.92 4.35 -8.31
C GLU A 169 -8.84 4.88 -9.75
N LEU A 170 -9.92 4.72 -10.52
CA LEU A 170 -10.00 5.25 -11.88
C LEU A 170 -10.00 6.79 -11.85
N ALA A 171 -10.79 7.40 -10.98
CA ALA A 171 -10.80 8.85 -10.79
C ALA A 171 -9.41 9.39 -10.42
N LEU A 172 -8.72 8.74 -9.46
CA LEU A 172 -7.35 9.08 -9.08
C LEU A 172 -6.38 8.97 -10.26
N ALA A 173 -6.48 7.90 -11.06
CA ALA A 173 -5.62 7.70 -12.23
C ALA A 173 -5.86 8.79 -13.30
N THR A 174 -7.12 9.07 -13.64
CA THR A 174 -7.48 10.10 -14.62
C THR A 174 -7.09 11.49 -14.17
N VAL A 175 -7.37 11.85 -12.91
CA VAL A 175 -6.95 13.14 -12.33
C VAL A 175 -5.43 13.27 -12.30
N THR A 176 -4.69 12.18 -12.01
CA THR A 176 -3.22 12.20 -12.10
C THR A 176 -2.77 12.56 -13.52
N GLY A 177 -3.36 11.95 -14.55
CA GLY A 177 -3.07 12.27 -15.95
C GLY A 177 -3.39 13.72 -16.32
N ILE A 178 -4.53 14.26 -15.86
CA ILE A 178 -4.88 15.68 -16.03
C ILE A 178 -3.81 16.58 -15.40
N LEU A 179 -3.42 16.28 -14.15
CA LEU A 179 -2.41 17.05 -13.45
C LEU A 179 -1.04 16.97 -14.14
N ASP A 180 -0.68 15.83 -14.74
CA ASP A 180 0.56 15.64 -15.50
C ASP A 180 0.57 16.55 -16.74
N ILE A 181 -0.53 16.59 -17.50
CA ILE A 181 -0.68 17.50 -18.64
C ILE A 181 -0.59 18.97 -18.19
N LEU A 182 -1.25 19.34 -17.08
CA LEU A 182 -1.16 20.69 -16.53
C LEU A 182 0.27 21.03 -16.08
N GLN A 183 1.02 20.06 -15.54
CA GLN A 183 2.41 20.23 -15.15
C GLN A 183 3.31 20.48 -16.37
N GLU A 184 3.15 19.68 -17.43
CA GLU A 184 3.90 19.82 -18.67
C GLU A 184 3.65 21.17 -19.34
N ARG A 185 2.43 21.70 -19.22
CA ARG A 185 2.04 23.04 -19.69
C ARG A 185 2.46 24.18 -18.75
N GLY A 186 3.11 23.88 -17.62
CA GLY A 186 3.53 24.88 -16.64
C GLY A 186 2.37 25.57 -15.91
N ARG A 187 1.18 24.96 -15.87
CA ARG A 187 -0.02 25.51 -15.22
C ARG A 187 -0.16 25.15 -13.74
N LEU A 188 0.67 24.24 -13.22
CA LEU A 188 0.76 24.01 -11.78
C LEU A 188 1.56 25.15 -11.12
N GLY A 189 0.89 25.92 -10.25
CA GLY A 189 1.50 27.01 -9.51
C GLY A 189 2.51 26.56 -8.46
N SER A 190 3.11 27.53 -7.78
CA SER A 190 3.89 27.27 -6.57
C SER A 190 2.96 26.93 -5.39
N PRO A 191 3.43 26.15 -4.39
CA PRO A 191 2.66 25.90 -3.17
C PRO A 191 2.32 27.22 -2.46
N ASP A 192 1.04 27.46 -2.20
CA ASP A 192 0.61 28.62 -1.42
C ASP A 192 0.98 28.42 0.06
N PRO A 193 1.76 29.34 0.67
CA PRO A 193 2.20 29.21 2.05
C PRO A 193 1.06 29.30 3.08
N ARG A 194 -0.14 29.77 2.69
CA ARG A 194 -1.31 29.86 3.58
C ARG A 194 -1.96 28.51 3.83
N TYR A 195 -1.79 27.54 2.94
CA TYR A 195 -2.38 26.22 3.11
C TYR A 195 -1.56 25.34 4.05
N ILE A 196 -2.26 24.52 4.82
CA ILE A 196 -1.65 23.50 5.67
C ILE A 196 -0.90 22.52 4.76
N LYS A 197 0.36 22.23 5.11
CA LYS A 197 1.17 21.26 4.38
C LYS A 197 0.55 19.87 4.55
N PRO A 198 0.20 19.12 3.48
CA PRO A 198 -0.39 17.80 3.60
C PRO A 198 0.43 16.85 4.48
N ARG A 199 1.77 16.93 4.42
CA ARG A 199 2.70 16.15 5.26
C ARG A 199 2.65 16.44 6.76
N SER A 200 1.97 17.52 7.18
CA SER A 200 1.70 17.77 8.60
C SER A 200 0.48 16.99 9.11
N ILE A 201 -0.46 16.66 8.21
CA ILE A 201 -1.63 15.82 8.50
C ILE A 201 -1.29 14.36 8.26
N TYR A 202 -0.57 14.09 7.17
CA TYR A 202 -0.18 12.76 6.67
C TYR A 202 1.35 12.63 6.68
N PRO A 203 1.96 12.35 7.84
CA PRO A 203 3.41 12.31 7.96
C PRO A 203 4.02 11.16 7.15
N ALA A 204 5.26 11.35 6.70
CA ALA A 204 6.03 10.31 6.05
C ALA A 204 6.96 9.64 7.07
N ALA A 205 7.01 8.31 7.06
CA ALA A 205 7.97 7.57 7.86
C ALA A 205 9.40 7.88 7.41
N HIS A 206 10.27 8.20 8.36
CA HIS A 206 11.69 8.45 8.09
C HIS A 206 12.55 7.98 9.26
N ALA A 207 13.63 7.26 8.97
CA ALA A 207 14.66 6.91 9.93
C ALA A 207 15.94 7.70 9.63
N ALA A 208 16.24 8.69 10.48
CA ALA A 208 17.48 9.45 10.37
C ALA A 208 18.71 8.58 10.71
N PRO A 209 19.91 8.89 10.17
CA PRO A 209 21.14 8.24 10.60
C PRO A 209 21.32 8.36 12.12
N GLY A 210 21.56 7.24 12.80
CA GLY A 210 21.68 7.20 14.26
C GLY A 210 20.35 7.19 15.02
N ALA A 211 19.21 7.04 14.33
CA ALA A 211 17.92 6.86 14.99
C ALA A 211 17.91 5.62 15.91
N PRO A 212 17.15 5.66 17.02
CA PRO A 212 17.02 4.53 17.91
C PRO A 212 16.44 3.30 17.19
N ARG A 213 16.88 2.11 17.60
CA ARG A 213 16.58 0.84 16.93
C ARG A 213 15.08 0.62 16.66
N HIS A 214 14.20 0.96 17.60
CA HIS A 214 12.76 0.79 17.41
C HIS A 214 12.20 1.63 16.24
N LEU A 215 12.71 2.85 16.02
CA LEU A 215 12.28 3.69 14.90
C LEU A 215 12.79 3.15 13.56
N VAL A 216 14.00 2.60 13.52
CA VAL A 216 14.54 1.92 12.34
C VAL A 216 13.67 0.71 11.98
N LEU A 217 13.27 -0.09 12.96
CA LEU A 217 12.41 -1.27 12.75
C LEU A 217 10.99 -0.89 12.31
N VAL A 218 10.41 0.18 12.85
CA VAL A 218 9.10 0.69 12.42
C VAL A 218 9.15 1.22 10.99
N TYR A 219 10.22 1.93 10.63
CA TYR A 219 10.47 2.36 9.26
C TYR A 219 10.63 1.15 8.33
N GLU A 220 11.39 0.13 8.73
CA GLU A 220 11.55 -1.12 7.97
C GLU A 220 10.22 -1.86 7.77
N LEU A 221 9.37 -1.94 8.81
CA LEU A 221 8.02 -2.51 8.70
C LEU A 221 7.21 -1.80 7.60
N SER A 222 7.24 -0.47 7.58
CA SER A 222 6.58 0.34 6.54
C SER A 222 7.17 0.11 5.15
N GLN A 223 8.49 0.14 4.98
CA GLN A 223 9.12 -0.04 3.68
C GLN A 223 8.90 -1.45 3.11
N THR A 224 8.99 -2.47 3.97
CA THR A 224 8.75 -3.86 3.57
C THR A 224 7.28 -4.12 3.23
N GLU A 225 6.34 -3.38 3.85
CA GLU A 225 4.92 -3.45 3.49
C GLU A 225 4.65 -2.82 2.12
N VAL A 226 5.27 -1.67 1.82
CA VAL A 226 5.18 -1.04 0.49
C VAL A 226 5.74 -1.96 -0.59
N ALA A 227 6.88 -2.61 -0.34
CA ALA A 227 7.47 -3.57 -1.26
C ALA A 227 6.57 -4.80 -1.47
N TYR A 228 5.97 -5.32 -0.41
CA TYR A 228 5.05 -6.47 -0.51
C TYR A 228 3.78 -6.13 -1.30
N MET A 229 3.21 -4.95 -1.09
CA MET A 229 2.07 -4.47 -1.85
C MET A 229 2.43 -4.26 -3.33
N GLN A 230 3.64 -3.77 -3.64
CA GLN A 230 4.14 -3.70 -5.03
C GLN A 230 4.22 -5.10 -5.68
N ASP A 231 4.64 -6.12 -4.93
CA ASP A 231 4.66 -7.50 -5.42
C ASP A 231 3.23 -8.02 -5.71
N LEU A 232 2.25 -7.71 -4.86
CA LEU A 232 0.84 -8.05 -5.07
C LEU A 232 0.26 -7.34 -6.31
N GLU A 233 0.54 -6.05 -6.50
CA GLU A 233 0.09 -5.31 -7.69
C GLU A 233 0.67 -5.89 -8.98
N GLN A 234 1.94 -6.33 -8.96
CA GLN A 234 2.55 -7.01 -10.11
C GLN A 234 1.85 -8.34 -10.41
N LEU A 235 1.52 -9.12 -9.38
CA LEU A 235 0.82 -10.40 -9.54
C LEU A 235 -0.63 -10.21 -10.02
N ALA A 236 -1.37 -9.25 -9.47
CA ALA A 236 -2.72 -8.92 -9.92
C ALA A 236 -2.72 -8.39 -11.36
N GLY A 237 -1.76 -7.52 -11.71
CA GLY A 237 -1.58 -7.03 -13.07
C GLY A 237 -1.23 -8.15 -14.05
N PHE A 238 -0.41 -9.13 -13.62
CA PHE A 238 -0.12 -10.32 -14.40
C PHE A 238 -1.39 -11.16 -14.63
N ALA A 239 -2.16 -11.43 -13.57
CA ALA A 239 -3.41 -12.18 -13.64
C ALA A 239 -4.40 -11.56 -14.63
N LYS A 240 -4.58 -10.24 -14.59
CA LYS A 240 -5.46 -9.51 -15.52
C LYS A 240 -5.01 -9.63 -16.97
N ARG A 241 -3.71 -9.51 -17.25
CA ARG A 241 -3.17 -9.66 -18.62
C ARG A 241 -3.34 -11.07 -19.15
N VAL A 242 -3.07 -12.08 -18.32
CA VAL A 242 -3.25 -13.49 -18.67
C VAL A 242 -4.72 -13.80 -18.93
N GLY A 243 -5.63 -13.33 -18.07
CA GLY A 243 -7.07 -13.46 -18.28
C GLY A 243 -7.53 -12.87 -19.60
N ALA A 244 -7.22 -11.59 -19.84
CA ALA A 244 -7.61 -10.91 -21.08
C ALA A 244 -7.11 -11.61 -22.36
N GLN A 245 -5.87 -12.11 -22.34
CA GLN A 245 -5.32 -12.83 -23.49
C GLN A 245 -5.99 -14.19 -23.70
N LEU A 246 -6.19 -14.96 -22.63
CA LEU A 246 -6.82 -16.28 -22.70
C LEU A 246 -8.29 -16.19 -23.13
N ASP A 247 -9.00 -15.16 -22.70
CA ASP A 247 -10.37 -14.87 -23.12
C ASP A 247 -10.44 -14.56 -24.62
N CYS A 248 -9.46 -13.80 -25.14
CA CYS A 248 -9.37 -13.50 -26.57
C CYS A 248 -9.02 -14.73 -27.42
N GLU A 249 -8.24 -15.66 -26.87
CA GLU A 249 -7.82 -16.91 -27.54
C GLU A 249 -8.86 -18.04 -27.40
N GLY A 250 -9.91 -17.84 -26.60
CA GLY A 250 -10.97 -18.84 -26.37
C GLY A 250 -10.46 -20.07 -25.61
N SER A 251 -9.52 -19.88 -24.67
CA SER A 251 -8.93 -20.97 -23.90
C SER A 251 -9.84 -21.43 -22.75
N ASP A 252 -9.94 -22.74 -22.52
CA ASP A 252 -10.68 -23.33 -21.39
C ASP A 252 -9.97 -23.20 -20.02
N ILE A 253 -8.86 -22.44 -19.95
CA ILE A 253 -8.11 -22.26 -18.70
C ILE A 253 -8.89 -21.36 -17.75
N ASP A 254 -9.31 -21.92 -16.61
CA ASP A 254 -9.93 -21.17 -15.53
C ASP A 254 -8.89 -20.33 -14.77
N THR A 255 -8.76 -19.07 -15.16
CA THR A 255 -7.87 -18.10 -14.49
C THR A 255 -8.34 -17.73 -13.08
N MET A 256 -9.64 -17.85 -12.80
CA MET A 256 -10.18 -17.60 -11.46
C MET A 256 -9.73 -18.68 -10.48
N ALA A 257 -9.65 -19.93 -10.92
CA ALA A 257 -9.09 -21.02 -10.11
C ALA A 257 -7.60 -20.83 -9.77
N ILE A 258 -6.85 -20.12 -10.63
CA ILE A 258 -5.41 -19.89 -10.46
C ILE A 258 -5.12 -18.67 -9.57
N PHE A 259 -5.79 -17.55 -9.82
CA PHE A 259 -5.51 -16.26 -9.17
C PHE A 259 -6.56 -15.88 -8.13
N ALA A 260 -7.34 -16.85 -7.65
CA ALA A 260 -8.32 -16.65 -6.60
C ALA A 260 -7.72 -15.86 -5.42
N HIS A 261 -8.50 -14.92 -4.90
CA HIS A 261 -8.17 -14.10 -3.72
C HIS A 261 -7.01 -13.10 -3.86
N ILE A 262 -6.27 -13.05 -4.99
CA ILE A 262 -5.17 -12.08 -5.15
C ILE A 262 -5.68 -10.64 -5.08
N ASP A 263 -6.81 -10.33 -5.72
CA ASP A 263 -7.42 -8.99 -5.64
C ASP A 263 -7.93 -8.66 -4.22
N GLN A 264 -8.45 -9.65 -3.50
CA GLN A 264 -8.89 -9.47 -2.11
C GLN A 264 -7.70 -9.22 -1.16
N LEU A 265 -6.60 -9.95 -1.35
CA LEU A 265 -5.33 -9.70 -0.66
C LEU A 265 -4.79 -8.31 -0.99
N LEU A 266 -4.79 -7.93 -2.26
CA LEU A 266 -4.34 -6.60 -2.67
C LEU A 266 -5.19 -5.50 -2.01
N ALA A 267 -6.52 -5.65 -1.99
CA ALA A 267 -7.42 -4.69 -1.34
C ALA A 267 -7.17 -4.58 0.19
N LEU A 268 -6.97 -5.71 0.86
CA LEU A 268 -6.56 -5.75 2.27
C LEU A 268 -5.24 -5.00 2.47
N HIS A 269 -4.21 -5.34 1.68
CA HIS A 269 -2.87 -4.80 1.86
C HIS A 269 -2.73 -3.34 1.43
N SER A 270 -3.55 -2.85 0.50
CA SER A 270 -3.67 -1.42 0.22
C SER A 270 -4.14 -0.66 1.46
N LYS A 271 -5.21 -1.14 2.13
CA LYS A 271 -5.73 -0.53 3.38
C LYS A 271 -4.74 -0.66 4.54
N PHE A 272 -4.11 -1.82 4.69
CA PHE A 272 -3.15 -2.10 5.75
C PHE A 272 -1.86 -1.26 5.58
N SER A 273 -1.31 -1.21 4.37
CA SER A 273 -0.10 -0.44 4.03
C SER A 273 -0.28 1.05 4.28
N MET A 274 -1.43 1.63 3.93
CA MET A 274 -1.69 3.05 4.22
C MET A 274 -1.71 3.34 5.73
N ARG A 275 -2.31 2.47 6.54
CA ARG A 275 -2.31 2.61 8.01
C ARG A 275 -0.91 2.44 8.61
N ILE A 276 -0.15 1.44 8.15
CA ILE A 276 1.23 1.22 8.59
C ILE A 276 2.10 2.45 8.27
N GLN A 277 2.00 2.99 7.06
CA GLN A 277 2.77 4.18 6.64
C GLN A 277 2.41 5.41 7.47
N TYR A 278 1.11 5.64 7.71
CA TYR A 278 0.63 6.73 8.55
C TYR A 278 1.20 6.62 9.97
N LEU A 279 1.00 5.47 10.64
CA LEU A 279 1.48 5.25 12.00
C LEU A 279 3.01 5.31 12.10
N ALA A 280 3.74 4.78 11.11
CA ALA A 280 5.20 4.86 11.08
C ALA A 280 5.72 6.30 10.92
N GLY A 281 4.92 7.21 10.35
CA GLY A 281 5.21 8.64 10.29
C GLY A 281 4.90 9.40 11.58
N LEU A 282 4.09 8.84 12.49
CA LEU A 282 3.75 9.50 13.74
C LEU A 282 4.92 9.53 14.73
N PRO A 283 4.92 10.49 15.69
CA PRO A 283 5.84 10.47 16.82
C PRO A 283 5.76 9.13 17.59
N PRO A 284 6.88 8.61 18.13
CA PRO A 284 6.93 7.28 18.76
C PRO A 284 5.86 7.05 19.83
N ASP A 285 5.48 8.09 20.57
CA ASP A 285 4.49 8.00 21.65
C ASP A 285 3.03 7.87 21.15
N HIS A 286 2.80 8.00 19.84
CA HIS A 286 1.48 7.89 19.19
C HIS A 286 1.38 6.69 18.23
N GLN A 287 2.39 5.81 18.21
CA GLN A 287 2.47 4.66 17.31
C GLN A 287 1.65 3.47 17.82
N PHE A 288 0.32 3.58 17.78
CA PHE A 288 -0.59 2.53 18.26
C PHE A 288 -1.02 1.57 17.12
N PHE A 289 -0.22 0.52 16.88
CA PHE A 289 -0.42 -0.42 15.77
C PHE A 289 -1.53 -1.47 16.00
N ASP A 290 -1.99 -1.67 17.23
CA ASP A 290 -3.13 -2.57 17.51
C ASP A 290 -4.44 -2.07 16.88
N ALA A 291 -4.64 -0.76 16.80
CA ALA A 291 -5.81 -0.15 16.16
C ALA A 291 -6.00 -0.57 14.69
N ILE A 292 -4.91 -0.93 13.99
CA ILE A 292 -5.01 -1.45 12.62
C ILE A 292 -5.83 -2.75 12.58
N TYR A 293 -5.61 -3.62 13.57
CA TYR A 293 -6.30 -4.89 13.66
C TYR A 293 -7.74 -4.74 14.14
N ASP A 294 -8.05 -3.72 14.96
CA ASP A 294 -9.44 -3.46 15.35
C ASP A 294 -10.31 -3.12 14.12
N ASP A 295 -9.76 -2.37 13.17
CA ASP A 295 -10.44 -2.00 11.92
C ASP A 295 -10.46 -3.12 10.87
N LEU A 296 -9.35 -3.85 10.72
CA LEU A 296 -9.12 -4.75 9.57
C LEU A 296 -9.17 -6.24 9.93
N CYS A 297 -9.53 -6.63 11.16
CA CYS A 297 -9.45 -8.03 11.59
C CYS A 297 -10.20 -8.99 10.66
N SER A 298 -11.40 -8.61 10.20
CA SER A 298 -12.22 -9.43 9.29
C SER A 298 -11.61 -9.51 7.89
N ASP A 299 -10.97 -8.44 7.42
CA ASP A 299 -10.36 -8.42 6.10
C ASP A 299 -9.22 -9.44 6.00
N PHE A 300 -8.55 -9.75 7.11
CA PHE A 300 -7.52 -10.78 7.18
C PHE A 300 -8.04 -12.23 7.03
N ASP A 301 -9.35 -12.47 7.13
CA ASP A 301 -9.91 -13.82 6.97
C ASP A 301 -9.71 -14.36 5.54
N VAL A 302 -9.45 -13.49 4.55
CA VAL A 302 -9.04 -13.87 3.19
C VAL A 302 -7.84 -14.81 3.19
N TYR A 303 -6.93 -14.71 4.16
CA TYR A 303 -5.77 -15.58 4.25
C TYR A 303 -6.16 -17.03 4.52
N SER A 304 -7.25 -17.29 5.24
CA SER A 304 -7.72 -18.66 5.44
C SER A 304 -8.20 -19.27 4.12
N SER A 305 -8.98 -18.53 3.34
CA SER A 305 -9.45 -19.00 2.02
C SER A 305 -8.30 -19.16 1.03
N PHE A 306 -7.41 -18.18 0.94
CA PHE A 306 -6.22 -18.23 0.08
C PHE A 306 -5.33 -19.42 0.42
N CYS A 307 -5.04 -19.66 1.70
CA CYS A 307 -4.19 -20.77 2.11
C CYS A 307 -4.85 -22.14 1.88
N ALA A 308 -6.16 -22.25 2.04
CA ALA A 308 -6.92 -23.48 1.79
C ALA A 308 -6.91 -23.88 0.31
N SER A 309 -7.08 -22.93 -0.62
CA SER A 309 -7.14 -23.19 -2.07
C SER A 309 -5.76 -23.16 -2.76
N ARG A 310 -4.69 -22.76 -2.06
CA ARG A 310 -3.36 -22.53 -2.64
C ARG A 310 -2.80 -23.72 -3.41
N GLU A 311 -2.90 -24.94 -2.88
CA GLU A 311 -2.35 -26.12 -3.56
C GLU A 311 -3.08 -26.41 -4.87
N GLN A 312 -4.41 -26.24 -4.88
CA GLN A 312 -5.23 -26.40 -6.08
C GLN A 312 -4.87 -25.35 -7.12
N ALA A 313 -4.77 -24.08 -6.70
CA ALA A 313 -4.34 -22.98 -7.55
C ALA A 313 -2.95 -23.23 -8.16
N GLN A 314 -1.99 -23.73 -7.38
CA GLN A 314 -0.65 -24.03 -7.87
C GLN A 314 -0.61 -25.19 -8.88
N ARG A 315 -1.44 -26.23 -8.67
CA ARG A 315 -1.59 -27.33 -9.64
C ARG A 315 -2.23 -26.84 -10.94
N ALA A 316 -3.29 -26.04 -10.84
CA ALA A 316 -3.92 -25.41 -12.00
C ALA A 316 -2.95 -24.51 -12.77
N TYR A 317 -2.17 -23.68 -12.06
CA TYR A 317 -1.12 -22.85 -12.65
C TYR A 317 -0.08 -23.69 -13.40
N SER A 318 0.39 -24.78 -12.77
CA SER A 318 1.40 -25.67 -13.36
C SER A 318 0.89 -26.34 -14.64
N ALA A 319 -0.41 -26.69 -14.68
CA ALA A 319 -1.05 -27.25 -15.87
C ALA A 319 -1.21 -26.21 -16.99
N ALA A 320 -1.54 -24.96 -16.65
CA ALA A 320 -1.69 -23.86 -17.59
C ALA A 320 -0.36 -23.24 -18.06
N LEU A 321 0.73 -23.49 -17.33
CA LEU A 321 2.04 -22.88 -17.54
C LEU A 321 2.57 -22.99 -18.99
N PRO A 322 2.44 -24.10 -19.73
CA PRO A 322 2.91 -24.19 -21.12
C PRO A 322 2.25 -23.16 -22.06
N ILE A 323 1.00 -22.81 -21.79
CA ILE A 323 0.23 -21.81 -22.56
C ILE A 323 0.61 -20.41 -22.07
N ILE A 324 0.62 -20.20 -20.75
CA ILE A 324 0.98 -18.91 -20.14
C ILE A 324 2.39 -18.45 -20.55
N LYS A 325 3.35 -19.36 -20.76
CA LYS A 325 4.71 -19.04 -21.26
C LYS A 325 4.72 -18.39 -22.64
N GLN A 326 3.71 -18.65 -23.46
CA GLN A 326 3.61 -18.12 -24.81
C GLN A 326 3.04 -16.69 -24.80
N ILE A 327 2.39 -16.31 -23.70
CA ILE A 327 1.82 -14.98 -23.50
C ILE A 327 2.94 -14.01 -23.11
N ASN A 328 3.08 -12.91 -23.84
CA ASN A 328 4.02 -11.85 -23.46
C ASN A 328 3.50 -11.10 -22.23
N CYS A 329 3.98 -11.49 -21.05
CA CYS A 329 3.42 -11.03 -19.77
C CYS A 329 4.09 -9.77 -19.19
N GLY A 330 4.75 -8.94 -20.00
CA GLY A 330 5.28 -7.65 -19.55
C GLY A 330 6.52 -7.76 -18.66
N GLY A 331 7.41 -8.72 -18.94
CA GLY A 331 8.73 -8.80 -18.33
C GLY A 331 8.86 -9.62 -17.03
N LEU A 332 7.78 -10.28 -16.58
CA LEU A 332 7.84 -11.30 -15.53
C LEU A 332 8.06 -12.68 -16.15
N ASP A 333 8.98 -13.46 -15.57
CA ASP A 333 9.14 -14.88 -15.92
C ASP A 333 8.02 -15.72 -15.28
N PRO A 334 7.12 -16.35 -16.06
CA PRO A 334 6.05 -17.18 -15.52
C PRO A 334 6.54 -18.38 -14.69
N VAL A 335 7.73 -18.89 -14.97
CA VAL A 335 8.27 -20.06 -14.25
C VAL A 335 8.80 -19.66 -12.88
N PHE A 336 9.67 -18.64 -12.85
CA PHE A 336 10.41 -18.29 -11.64
C PHE A 336 9.77 -17.12 -10.88
N ASP A 337 9.50 -16.01 -11.55
CA ASP A 337 9.04 -14.79 -10.88
C ASP A 337 7.62 -14.96 -10.36
N VAL A 338 6.70 -15.48 -11.18
CA VAL A 338 5.29 -15.63 -10.79
C VAL A 338 5.12 -16.69 -9.68
N THR A 339 5.79 -17.84 -9.81
CA THR A 339 5.81 -18.87 -8.75
C THR A 339 6.36 -18.31 -7.44
N SER A 340 7.40 -17.47 -7.50
CA SER A 340 7.94 -16.78 -6.33
C SER A 340 6.93 -15.80 -5.72
N LEU A 341 6.26 -14.99 -6.55
CA LEU A 341 5.22 -14.05 -6.13
C LEU A 341 4.06 -14.76 -5.41
N PHE A 342 3.62 -15.93 -5.88
CA PHE A 342 2.58 -16.73 -5.22
C PHE A 342 2.94 -17.17 -3.79
N MET A 343 4.23 -17.32 -3.48
CA MET A 343 4.68 -17.72 -2.14
C MET A 343 4.74 -16.56 -1.16
N ARG A 344 4.82 -15.32 -1.65
CA ARG A 344 5.02 -14.13 -0.83
C ARG A 344 3.91 -13.88 0.20
N PRO A 345 2.60 -14.08 -0.08
CA PRO A 345 1.57 -13.84 0.92
C PRO A 345 1.72 -14.66 2.19
N VAL A 346 2.01 -15.96 2.07
CA VAL A 346 2.20 -16.83 3.24
C VAL A 346 3.49 -16.49 3.99
N GLN A 347 4.55 -16.19 3.25
CA GLN A 347 5.82 -15.74 3.84
C GLN A 347 5.63 -14.43 4.62
N ARG A 348 4.90 -13.46 4.05
CA ARG A 348 4.63 -12.17 4.68
C ARG A 348 3.80 -12.32 5.95
N LEU A 349 2.73 -13.13 5.90
CA LEU A 349 1.90 -13.39 7.06
C LEU A 349 2.70 -13.96 8.24
N ALA A 350 3.67 -14.84 7.96
CA ALA A 350 4.56 -15.41 8.98
C ALA A 350 5.58 -14.41 9.56
N GLN A 351 5.88 -13.32 8.84
CA GLN A 351 6.84 -12.30 9.27
C GLN A 351 6.25 -11.30 10.28
N TYR A 352 4.96 -10.97 10.19
CA TYR A 352 4.36 -9.94 11.07
C TYR A 352 4.60 -10.18 12.57
N PRO A 353 4.38 -11.40 13.13
CA PRO A 353 4.68 -11.66 14.53
C PRO A 353 6.14 -11.39 14.92
N ILE A 354 7.08 -11.70 14.02
CA ILE A 354 8.52 -11.57 14.26
C ILE A 354 8.93 -10.09 14.23
N LEU A 355 8.39 -9.33 13.27
CA LEU A 355 8.64 -7.90 13.15
C LEU A 355 8.10 -7.15 14.37
N PHE A 356 6.86 -7.40 14.78
CA PHE A 356 6.29 -6.76 15.96
C PHE A 356 7.01 -7.16 17.25
N GLN A 357 7.41 -8.43 17.41
CA GLN A 357 8.23 -8.85 18.57
C GLN A 357 9.56 -8.09 18.62
N SER A 358 10.25 -7.97 17.49
CA SER A 358 11.52 -7.25 17.40
C SER A 358 11.39 -5.77 17.77
N ILE A 359 10.27 -5.14 17.39
CA ILE A 359 9.93 -3.76 17.77
C ILE A 359 9.67 -3.67 19.28
N VAL A 360 8.89 -4.60 19.84
CA VAL A 360 8.62 -4.66 21.30
C VAL A 360 9.91 -4.76 22.09
N ASP A 361 10.81 -5.67 21.70
CA ASP A 361 12.09 -5.86 22.39
C ASP A 361 12.94 -4.58 22.33
N ALA A 362 13.04 -3.95 21.16
CA ALA A 362 13.78 -2.70 21.00
C ALA A 362 13.17 -1.51 21.77
N LEU A 363 11.84 -1.49 21.94
CA LEU A 363 11.15 -0.50 22.76
C LEU A 363 11.45 -0.72 24.25
N CYS A 364 11.40 -1.97 24.72
CA CYS A 364 11.74 -2.35 26.09
C CYS A 364 13.19 -1.97 26.45
N ASP A 365 14.14 -2.27 25.57
CA ASP A 365 15.56 -1.91 25.75
C ASP A 365 15.75 -0.39 25.93
N SER A 366 14.98 0.40 25.17
CA SER A 366 15.04 1.86 25.24
C SER A 366 14.34 2.48 26.46
N CYS A 367 13.61 1.69 27.27
CA CYS A 367 12.86 2.22 28.41
C CYS A 367 13.74 2.62 29.60
N ALA A 368 14.92 2.03 29.76
CA ALA A 368 15.74 2.21 30.96
C ALA A 368 16.12 3.69 31.20
N SER A 369 16.45 4.41 30.14
CA SER A 369 16.95 5.79 30.16
C SER A 369 15.88 6.89 30.22
N LEU A 370 14.58 6.53 30.19
CA LEU A 370 13.48 7.49 30.11
C LEU A 370 13.03 8.00 31.49
N SER A 371 12.45 9.21 31.53
CA SER A 371 11.76 9.74 32.72
C SER A 371 10.50 8.95 33.05
N LEU A 372 9.92 9.13 34.25
CA LEU A 372 8.73 8.40 34.68
C LEU A 372 7.50 8.65 33.78
N GLN A 373 7.31 9.89 33.32
CA GLN A 373 6.20 10.25 32.44
C GLN A 373 6.37 9.66 31.03
N GLU A 374 7.58 9.72 30.48
CA GLU A 374 7.90 9.11 29.18
C GLU A 374 7.78 7.58 29.23
N LYS A 375 8.19 6.96 30.35
CA LYS A 375 7.97 5.53 30.60
C LYS A 375 6.49 5.17 30.56
N ALA A 376 5.62 5.95 31.18
CA ALA A 376 4.18 5.69 31.17
C ALA A 376 3.60 5.70 29.74
N LYS A 377 3.96 6.71 28.92
CA LYS A 377 3.57 6.76 27.50
C LYS A 377 4.14 5.59 26.71
N ARG A 378 5.42 5.29 26.91
CA ARG A 378 6.12 4.19 26.23
C ARG A 378 5.49 2.83 26.53
N ILE A 379 5.05 2.59 27.77
CA ILE A 379 4.35 1.37 28.17
C ILE A 379 3.05 1.18 27.38
N LEU A 380 2.31 2.27 27.07
CA LEU A 380 1.09 2.17 26.26
C LEU A 380 1.40 1.72 24.83
N VAL A 381 2.45 2.28 24.22
CA VAL A 381 2.91 1.90 22.88
C VAL A 381 3.41 0.45 22.86
N ILE A 382 4.17 0.03 23.88
CA ILE A 382 4.61 -1.36 24.02
C ILE A 382 3.42 -2.32 24.10
N LYS A 383 2.40 -1.97 24.90
CA LYS A 383 1.17 -2.79 25.00
C LYS A 383 0.46 -2.91 23.66
N SER A 384 0.34 -1.80 22.93
CA SER A 384 -0.24 -1.77 21.59
C SER A 384 0.54 -2.67 20.60
N MET A 385 1.86 -2.51 20.50
CA MET A 385 2.71 -3.36 19.65
C MET A 385 2.63 -4.84 20.02
N TYR A 386 2.58 -5.15 21.32
CA TYR A 386 2.42 -6.52 21.79
C TYR A 386 1.05 -7.12 21.40
N ARG A 387 -0.03 -6.33 21.46
CA ARG A 387 -1.35 -6.75 20.98
C ARG A 387 -1.34 -7.00 19.48
N ALA A 388 -0.78 -6.08 18.69
CA ALA A 388 -0.63 -6.26 17.24
C ALA A 388 0.13 -7.56 16.89
N MET A 389 1.19 -7.87 17.63
CA MET A 389 1.90 -9.16 17.52
C MET A 389 0.97 -10.35 17.80
N GLN A 390 0.16 -10.30 18.88
CA GLN A 390 -0.75 -11.38 19.22
C GLN A 390 -1.86 -11.57 18.18
N HIS A 391 -2.41 -10.47 17.64
CA HIS A 391 -3.36 -10.54 16.53
C HIS A 391 -2.73 -11.22 15.31
N SER A 392 -1.51 -10.81 14.92
CA SER A 392 -0.76 -11.44 13.83
C SER A 392 -0.58 -12.95 14.03
N LYS A 393 -0.25 -13.39 15.26
CA LYS A 393 -0.10 -14.82 15.59
C LYS A 393 -1.41 -15.59 15.43
N ARG A 394 -2.54 -15.00 15.85
CA ARG A 394 -3.86 -15.63 15.71
C ARG A 394 -4.25 -15.81 14.25
N ILE A 395 -4.05 -14.77 13.42
CA ILE A 395 -4.35 -14.83 11.98
C ILE A 395 -3.49 -15.92 11.31
N LEU A 396 -2.19 -15.94 11.59
CA LEU A 396 -1.29 -16.98 11.08
C LEU A 396 -1.73 -18.39 11.50
N SER A 397 -2.12 -18.56 12.77
CA SER A 397 -2.61 -19.85 13.27
C SER A 397 -3.88 -20.30 12.54
N ARG A 398 -4.83 -19.40 12.28
CA ARG A 398 -6.06 -19.70 11.53
C ARG A 398 -5.75 -20.10 10.08
N ALA A 399 -4.88 -19.36 9.42
CA ALA A 399 -4.47 -19.66 8.04
C ALA A 399 -3.76 -21.04 7.92
N ASN A 400 -2.91 -21.36 8.90
CA ASN A 400 -2.26 -22.68 8.97
C ASN A 400 -3.28 -23.80 9.21
N GLU A 401 -4.28 -23.57 10.06
CA GLU A 401 -5.32 -24.57 10.31
C GLU A 401 -6.19 -24.80 9.07
N ALA A 402 -6.60 -23.73 8.38
CA ALA A 402 -7.32 -23.84 7.10
C ALA A 402 -6.52 -24.63 6.04
N THR A 403 -5.19 -24.48 6.02
CA THR A 403 -4.33 -25.29 5.15
C THR A 403 -4.42 -26.78 5.51
N ARG A 404 -4.36 -27.12 6.81
CA ARG A 404 -4.44 -28.51 7.28
C ARG A 404 -5.79 -29.13 6.96
N GLU A 405 -6.88 -28.41 7.22
CA GLU A 405 -8.23 -28.85 6.92
C GLU A 405 -8.40 -29.15 5.43
N ALA A 406 -7.92 -28.26 4.55
CA ALA A 406 -7.96 -28.48 3.11
C ALA A 406 -7.14 -29.72 2.69
N THR A 407 -5.93 -29.90 3.23
CA THR A 407 -5.13 -31.10 2.92
C THR A 407 -5.77 -32.40 3.41
N ASN A 408 -6.52 -32.35 4.51
CA ASN A 408 -7.23 -33.53 5.04
C ASN A 408 -8.49 -33.89 4.25
N GLN A 409 -9.07 -32.95 3.50
CA GLN A 409 -10.25 -33.21 2.65
C GLN A 409 -9.87 -33.79 1.27
N VAL A 410 -8.62 -33.62 0.85
CA VAL A 410 -8.10 -34.09 -0.44
C VAL A 410 -7.49 -35.50 -0.35
N ASN A 411 -7.10 -35.93 0.86
CA ASN A 411 -6.63 -37.28 1.18
C ASN A 411 -7.78 -38.15 1.66
#